data_AF-A0A0A8F4W0-F1
#
_entry.id   AF-A0A0A8F4W0-F1
#
_cell.length_a   1.000
_cell.length_b   1.000
_cell.length_c   1.000
_cell.angle_alpha   90.00
_cell.angle_beta   90.00
_cell.angle_gamma   90.00
#
_symmetry.space_group_name_H-M   'P 1'
#
loop_
_entity.id
_entity.type
_entity.pdbx_description
1 polymer ?
#
loop_
_entity_poly.entity_id
_entity_poly.type
_entity_poly.pdbx_seq_one_letter_code
_entity_poly.pdbx_strand_id
1 'polypeptide(L)'
;MVEHVPRPVQRHVVSVPVGPETVTRARKAVAKLLPEVGVVTGSAFADAVLLVVSELVVNVLRHASHSPVADVGIGVGSERLIVSVADAEPRLPDLEPDALGAGLQLVAELAAEYDGDLSAEPAAGQDGKVILVRFRMPSSWPYPHRNAEITGSREETRRMIRRPTRRRASGAKGKPRTRSAGSSVVS
;
A
#
# COMPACT_ATOMS: atom_id res chain seq x y z
N MET A 1 -8.60 13.01 34.92
CA MET A 1 -7.64 12.65 33.84
C MET A 1 -7.82 11.16 33.60
N VAL A 2 -8.11 10.72 32.38
CA VAL A 2 -8.24 9.28 32.10
C VAL A 2 -6.83 8.75 31.90
N GLU A 3 -6.40 7.84 32.76
CA GLU A 3 -5.11 7.16 32.62
C GLU A 3 -5.17 6.30 31.36
N HIS A 4 -4.43 6.71 30.33
CA HIS A 4 -4.39 6.00 29.05
C HIS A 4 -3.49 4.78 29.21
N VAL A 5 -4.01 3.74 29.86
CA VAL A 5 -3.34 2.44 29.99
C VAL A 5 -2.94 2.00 28.59
N PRO A 6 -1.64 1.93 28.27
CA PRO A 6 -1.20 1.61 26.91
C PRO A 6 -1.73 0.22 26.55
N ARG A 7 -2.43 0.11 25.43
CA ARG A 7 -2.90 -1.20 24.95
C ARG A 7 -1.69 -2.13 24.84
N PRO A 8 -1.71 -3.32 25.47
CA PRO A 8 -0.59 -4.24 25.38
C PRO A 8 -0.34 -4.58 23.91
N VAL A 9 0.94 -4.60 23.50
CA VAL A 9 1.31 -4.92 22.12
C VAL A 9 0.95 -6.37 21.85
N GLN A 10 -0.09 -6.59 21.06
CA GLN A 10 -0.47 -7.93 20.63
C GLN A 10 0.48 -8.34 19.51
N ARG A 11 1.26 -9.41 19.72
CA ARG A 11 2.19 -9.94 18.72
C ARG A 11 1.86 -11.41 18.46
N HIS A 12 1.60 -11.72 17.19
CA HIS A 12 1.47 -13.08 16.68
C HIS A 12 2.61 -13.35 15.70
N VAL A 13 3.15 -14.57 15.69
CA VAL A 13 4.15 -15.03 14.71
C VAL A 13 3.77 -16.43 14.27
N VAL A 14 3.88 -16.70 12.97
CA VAL A 14 3.63 -18.00 12.36
C VAL A 14 4.83 -18.38 11.48
N SER A 15 5.52 -19.44 11.87
CA SER A 15 6.59 -20.04 11.07
C SER A 15 6.00 -20.83 9.90
N VAL A 16 6.47 -20.55 8.69
CA VAL A 16 6.01 -21.21 7.46
C VAL A 16 7.20 -21.86 6.75
N PRO A 17 7.16 -23.17 6.43
CA PRO A 17 8.22 -23.81 5.65
C PRO A 17 8.42 -23.12 4.29
N VAL A 18 9.68 -22.93 3.89
CA VAL A 18 10.04 -22.33 2.58
C VAL A 18 9.89 -23.38 1.47
N GLY A 19 9.18 -23.02 0.40
CA GLY A 19 8.82 -23.92 -0.70
C GLY A 19 7.61 -23.43 -1.50
N PRO A 20 7.02 -24.28 -2.36
CA PRO A 20 5.97 -23.86 -3.30
C PRO A 20 4.69 -23.28 -2.66
N GLU A 21 4.39 -23.65 -1.40
CA GLU A 21 3.18 -23.21 -0.71
C GLU A 21 3.38 -21.99 0.22
N THR A 22 4.61 -21.49 0.42
CA THR A 22 4.92 -20.52 1.49
C THR A 22 4.07 -19.26 1.40
N VAL A 23 3.92 -18.67 0.21
CA VAL A 23 3.07 -17.48 -0.02
C VAL A 23 1.61 -17.77 0.37
N THR A 24 1.07 -18.90 -0.07
CA THR A 24 -0.33 -19.29 0.22
C THR A 24 -0.55 -19.54 1.71
N ARG A 25 0.41 -20.20 2.39
CA ARG A 25 0.35 -20.49 3.83
C ARG A 25 0.47 -19.21 4.65
N ALA A 26 1.46 -18.36 4.36
CA ALA A 26 1.65 -17.08 5.03
C ALA A 26 0.44 -16.14 4.86
N ARG A 27 -0.05 -15.97 3.63
CA ARG A 27 -1.23 -15.13 3.36
C ARG A 27 -2.49 -15.65 4.06
N LYS A 28 -2.71 -16.97 4.09
CA LYS A 28 -3.83 -17.58 4.84
C LYS A 28 -3.68 -17.45 6.35
N ALA A 29 -2.46 -17.49 6.88
CA ALA A 29 -2.20 -17.30 8.31
C ALA A 29 -2.51 -15.84 8.71
N VAL A 30 -1.90 -14.86 8.03
CA VAL A 30 -2.13 -13.44 8.33
C VAL A 30 -3.60 -13.05 8.14
N ALA A 31 -4.28 -13.53 7.08
CA ALA A 31 -5.69 -13.22 6.85
C ALA A 31 -6.63 -13.68 7.98
N LYS A 32 -6.25 -14.70 8.76
CA LYS A 32 -6.98 -15.12 9.97
C LYS A 32 -6.70 -14.22 11.17
N LEU A 33 -5.47 -13.73 11.30
CA LEU A 33 -5.03 -12.86 12.40
C LEU A 33 -5.53 -11.41 12.27
N LEU A 34 -5.77 -10.92 11.04
CA LEU A 34 -6.18 -9.54 10.80
C LEU A 34 -7.45 -9.12 11.58
N PRO A 35 -8.56 -9.89 11.60
CA PRO A 35 -9.73 -9.55 12.41
C PRO A 35 -9.48 -9.58 13.91
N GLU A 36 -8.62 -10.50 14.38
CA GLU A 36 -8.26 -10.64 15.80
C GLU A 36 -7.51 -9.42 16.33
N VAL A 37 -6.76 -8.73 15.46
CA VAL A 37 -6.05 -7.47 15.77
C VAL A 37 -6.83 -6.21 15.35
N GLY A 38 -8.11 -6.33 15.00
CA GLY A 38 -9.00 -5.21 14.71
C GLY A 38 -9.00 -4.68 13.27
N VAL A 39 -8.40 -5.40 12.32
CA VAL A 39 -8.46 -5.06 10.88
C VAL A 39 -9.68 -5.71 10.22
N VAL A 40 -10.53 -4.90 9.59
CA VAL A 40 -11.75 -5.37 8.94
C VAL A 40 -11.43 -6.23 7.71
N THR A 41 -11.95 -7.46 7.67
CA THR A 41 -11.83 -8.40 6.55
C THR A 41 -12.32 -7.78 5.24
N GLY A 42 -11.51 -7.84 4.17
CA GLY A 42 -11.87 -7.29 2.86
C GLY A 42 -11.93 -5.75 2.80
N SER A 43 -11.33 -5.06 3.77
CA SER A 43 -10.99 -3.64 3.63
C SER A 43 -9.75 -3.45 2.76
N ALA A 44 -9.61 -2.28 2.13
CA ALA A 44 -8.42 -1.95 1.34
C ALA A 44 -7.12 -2.08 2.15
N PHE A 45 -7.16 -1.78 3.46
CA PHE A 45 -6.03 -1.96 4.36
C PHE A 45 -5.68 -3.43 4.59
N ALA A 46 -6.69 -4.31 4.73
CA ALA A 46 -6.46 -5.76 4.82
C ALA A 46 -5.81 -6.29 3.54
N ASP A 47 -6.30 -5.87 2.37
CA ASP A 47 -5.76 -6.29 1.08
C ASP A 47 -4.32 -5.78 0.87
N ALA A 48 -4.02 -4.53 1.26
CA ALA A 48 -2.67 -3.97 1.24
C ALA A 48 -1.70 -4.75 2.14
N VAL A 49 -2.08 -5.07 3.38
CA VAL A 49 -1.26 -5.87 4.31
C VAL A 49 -1.02 -7.29 3.76
N LEU A 50 -2.03 -7.92 3.15
CA LEU A 50 -1.89 -9.25 2.55
C LEU A 50 -1.04 -9.25 1.27
N LEU A 51 -1.04 -8.16 0.51
CA LEU A 51 -0.15 -7.95 -0.63
C LEU A 51 1.30 -7.77 -0.16
N VAL A 52 1.54 -6.93 0.85
CA VAL A 52 2.88 -6.76 1.47
C VAL A 52 3.43 -8.08 2.01
N VAL A 53 2.64 -8.87 2.74
CA VAL A 53 3.04 -10.22 3.18
C VAL A 53 3.40 -11.12 1.99
N SER A 54 2.67 -11.01 0.88
CA SER A 54 2.95 -11.81 -0.32
C SER A 54 4.29 -11.44 -0.96
N GLU A 55 4.56 -10.14 -1.16
CA GLU A 55 5.83 -9.65 -1.73
C GLU A 55 7.03 -9.96 -0.83
N LEU A 56 6.92 -9.78 0.48
CA LEU A 56 7.98 -10.12 1.42
C LEU A 56 8.31 -11.62 1.40
N VAL A 57 7.30 -12.48 1.37
CA VAL A 57 7.51 -13.94 1.29
C VAL A 57 8.04 -14.37 -0.09
N VAL A 58 7.66 -13.68 -1.16
CA VAL A 58 8.29 -13.86 -2.48
C VAL A 58 9.77 -13.47 -2.46
N ASN A 59 10.15 -12.41 -1.73
CA ASN A 59 11.55 -12.04 -1.55
C ASN A 59 12.34 -13.10 -0.76
N VAL A 60 11.75 -13.70 0.29
CA VAL A 60 12.35 -14.87 0.98
C VAL A 60 12.59 -16.01 -0.02
N LEU A 61 11.60 -16.37 -0.84
CA LEU A 61 11.74 -17.43 -1.84
C LEU A 61 12.80 -17.13 -2.92
N ARG A 62 13.04 -15.85 -3.24
CA ARG A 62 14.04 -15.42 -4.24
C ARG A 62 15.46 -15.30 -3.70
N HIS A 63 15.61 -14.84 -2.46
CA HIS A 63 16.91 -14.40 -1.92
C HIS A 63 17.38 -15.24 -0.72
N ALA A 64 16.46 -15.92 -0.04
CA ALA A 64 16.72 -16.75 1.15
C ALA A 64 16.17 -18.17 0.96
N SER A 65 16.29 -18.73 -0.25
CA SER A 65 15.77 -20.06 -0.61
C SER A 65 16.42 -21.23 0.17
N HIS A 66 17.52 -20.97 0.87
CA HIS A 66 18.17 -21.88 1.81
C HIS A 66 17.58 -21.82 3.23
N SER A 67 16.80 -20.77 3.56
CA SER A 67 16.12 -20.67 4.86
C SER A 67 15.08 -21.80 4.96
N PRO A 68 15.08 -22.61 6.03
CA PRO A 68 14.11 -23.71 6.16
C PRO A 68 12.69 -23.20 6.43
N VAL A 69 12.57 -22.06 7.10
CA VAL A 69 11.32 -21.40 7.47
C VAL A 69 11.37 -19.90 7.17
N ALA A 70 10.19 -19.30 7.04
CA ALA A 70 9.96 -17.86 7.08
C ALA A 70 9.04 -17.57 8.27
N ASP A 71 9.47 -16.70 9.19
CA ASP A 71 8.66 -16.31 10.35
C ASP A 71 7.86 -15.05 10.01
N VAL A 72 6.56 -15.21 9.81
CA VAL A 72 5.64 -14.13 9.45
C VAL A 72 4.88 -13.67 10.69
N GLY A 73 5.06 -12.41 11.07
CA GLY A 73 4.50 -11.83 12.27
C GLY A 73 3.62 -10.61 12.02
N ILE A 74 2.66 -10.42 12.93
CA ILE A 74 1.79 -9.25 13.03
C ILE A 74 1.90 -8.73 14.46
N GLY A 75 2.32 -7.48 14.62
CA GLY A 75 2.28 -6.73 15.86
C GLY A 75 1.28 -5.59 15.77
N VAL A 76 0.46 -5.36 16.80
CA VAL A 76 -0.42 -4.19 16.89
C VAL A 76 -0.27 -3.50 18.24
N GLY A 77 -0.13 -2.17 18.21
CA GLY A 77 -0.03 -1.31 19.38
C GLY A 77 -0.03 0.17 18.99
N SER A 78 -0.56 1.05 19.84
CA SER A 78 -0.56 2.52 19.64
C SER A 78 -1.03 2.96 18.24
N GLU A 79 -2.15 2.41 17.78
CA GLU A 79 -2.76 2.66 16.45
C GLU A 79 -1.86 2.30 15.25
N ARG A 80 -0.84 1.46 15.45
CA ARG A 80 0.03 0.95 14.40
C ARG A 80 -0.09 -0.55 14.25
N LEU A 81 -0.01 -1.01 13.01
CA LEU A 81 0.20 -2.41 12.65
C LEU A 81 1.62 -2.56 12.10
N ILE A 82 2.31 -3.61 12.54
CA ILE A 82 3.65 -3.97 12.08
C ILE A 82 3.58 -5.37 11.48
N VAL A 83 3.87 -5.49 10.19
CA VAL A 83 4.19 -6.76 9.55
C VAL A 83 5.68 -7.02 9.76
N SER A 84 6.06 -8.23 10.16
CA SER A 84 7.44 -8.68 10.18
C SER A 84 7.59 -9.95 9.35
N VAL A 85 8.60 -10.04 8.49
CA VAL A 85 9.00 -11.30 7.85
C VAL A 85 10.48 -11.52 8.11
N ALA A 86 10.81 -12.63 8.79
CA ALA A 86 12.19 -13.01 9.07
C ALA A 86 12.58 -14.29 8.33
N ASP A 87 13.86 -14.35 7.95
CA ASP A 87 14.51 -15.48 7.27
C ASP A 87 15.97 -15.62 7.75
N ALA A 88 16.61 -16.74 7.40
CA ALA A 88 17.98 -17.07 7.82
C ALA A 88 19.10 -16.47 6.93
N GLU A 89 18.79 -15.58 5.97
CA GLU A 89 19.80 -14.93 5.12
C GLU A 89 20.26 -13.61 5.78
N PRO A 90 21.49 -13.54 6.34
CA PRO A 90 21.98 -12.40 7.11
C PRO A 90 22.21 -11.14 6.28
N ARG A 91 22.33 -11.23 4.94
CA ARG A 91 22.47 -10.06 4.08
C ARG A 91 21.17 -9.25 4.06
N LEU A 92 21.22 -8.07 4.67
CA LEU A 92 20.16 -7.06 4.56
C LEU A 92 19.99 -6.61 3.08
N PRO A 93 18.75 -6.37 2.62
CA PRO A 93 18.53 -5.70 1.35
C PRO A 93 19.04 -4.26 1.40
N ASP A 94 19.42 -3.72 0.25
CA ASP A 94 19.56 -2.27 0.10
C ASP A 94 18.15 -1.67 0.04
N LEU A 95 17.91 -0.62 0.83
CA LEU A 95 16.62 0.06 0.93
C LEU A 95 16.66 1.48 0.32
N GLU A 96 17.79 1.90 -0.25
CA GLU A 96 17.87 3.17 -0.96
C GLU A 96 16.96 3.16 -2.21
N PRO A 97 16.26 4.27 -2.54
CA PRO A 97 15.24 4.30 -3.59
C PRO A 97 15.70 3.80 -4.97
N ASP A 98 16.95 4.08 -5.34
CA ASP A 98 17.53 3.69 -6.64
C ASP A 98 18.03 2.23 -6.69
N ALA A 99 18.18 1.57 -5.52
CA ALA A 99 18.62 0.18 -5.38
C ALA A 99 17.45 -0.79 -5.10
N LEU A 100 16.27 -0.26 -4.77
CA LEU A 100 15.12 -1.00 -4.30
C LEU A 100 14.50 -1.87 -5.41
N GLY A 101 14.46 -3.18 -5.21
CA GLY A 101 13.77 -4.10 -6.13
C GLY A 101 12.26 -3.87 -6.14
N ALA A 102 11.60 -4.04 -7.30
CA ALA A 102 10.19 -3.69 -7.51
C ALA A 102 9.20 -4.22 -6.45
N GLY A 103 9.44 -5.40 -5.87
CA GLY A 103 8.60 -5.94 -4.78
C GLY A 103 8.74 -5.15 -3.46
N LEU A 104 9.97 -4.74 -3.08
CA LEU A 104 10.17 -3.86 -1.92
C LEU A 104 9.74 -2.42 -2.21
N GLN A 105 9.81 -1.96 -3.46
CA GLN A 105 9.26 -0.67 -3.87
C GLN A 105 7.74 -0.64 -3.67
N LEU A 106 7.01 -1.64 -4.15
CA LEU A 106 5.57 -1.76 -3.91
C LEU A 106 5.24 -1.82 -2.41
N VAL A 107 6.06 -2.51 -1.61
CA VAL A 107 5.91 -2.54 -0.15
C VAL A 107 6.09 -1.15 0.49
N ALA A 108 7.10 -0.40 0.07
CA ALA A 108 7.35 0.95 0.58
C ALA A 108 6.25 1.94 0.17
N GLU A 109 5.77 1.87 -1.08
CA GLU A 109 4.65 2.68 -1.58
C GLU A 109 3.36 2.39 -0.79
N LEU A 110 3.01 1.11 -0.60
CA LEU A 110 1.85 0.69 0.20
C LEU A 110 1.98 1.05 1.68
N ALA A 111 3.18 1.07 2.25
CA ALA A 111 3.38 1.55 3.63
C ALA A 111 3.15 3.07 3.71
N ALA A 112 3.69 3.84 2.76
CA ALA A 112 3.54 5.30 2.71
C ALA A 112 2.08 5.76 2.53
N GLU A 113 1.23 4.99 1.82
CA GLU A 113 -0.22 5.25 1.71
C GLU A 113 -0.94 5.28 3.07
N TYR A 114 -0.38 4.66 4.11
CA TYR A 114 -0.94 4.58 5.46
C TYR A 114 0.01 5.17 6.52
N ASP A 115 0.64 6.33 6.24
CA ASP A 115 1.57 7.03 7.13
C ASP A 115 2.67 6.10 7.73
N GLY A 116 3.11 5.13 6.94
CA GLY A 116 3.97 4.02 7.33
C GLY A 116 5.38 4.06 6.75
N ASP A 117 6.16 3.02 7.04
CA ASP A 117 7.55 2.89 6.57
C ASP A 117 8.04 1.43 6.53
N LEU A 118 9.16 1.22 5.83
CA LEU A 118 9.85 -0.06 5.63
C LEU A 118 11.25 0.02 6.27
N SER A 119 11.63 -0.96 7.10
CA SER A 119 13.00 -1.13 7.60
C SER A 119 13.46 -2.59 7.53
N ALA A 120 14.78 -2.79 7.57
CA ALA A 120 15.41 -4.10 7.61
C ALA A 120 16.46 -4.13 8.72
N GLU A 121 16.42 -5.16 9.57
CA GLU A 121 17.26 -5.30 10.76
C GLU A 121 17.79 -6.74 10.86
N PRO A 122 18.98 -6.99 11.45
CA PRO A 122 19.43 -8.35 11.73
C PRO A 122 18.45 -9.10 12.66
N ALA A 123 18.31 -10.40 12.49
CA ALA A 123 17.47 -11.21 13.36
C ALA A 123 18.07 -11.26 14.78
N ALA A 124 17.24 -11.08 15.80
CA ALA A 124 17.71 -11.13 17.19
C ALA A 124 18.03 -12.57 17.61
N GLY A 125 19.29 -12.82 17.99
CA GLY A 125 19.74 -14.08 18.60
C GLY A 125 20.06 -15.23 17.63
N GLN A 126 20.04 -15.00 16.32
CA GLN A 126 20.42 -15.97 15.28
C GLN A 126 20.90 -15.27 14.01
N ASP A 127 21.63 -15.98 13.15
CA ASP A 127 21.96 -15.47 11.81
C ASP A 127 20.68 -15.33 10.97
N GLY A 128 20.55 -14.20 10.28
CA GLY A 128 19.38 -13.88 9.49
C GLY A 128 18.98 -12.41 9.58
N LYS A 129 17.80 -12.08 9.05
CA LYS A 129 17.24 -10.74 9.07
C LYS A 129 15.74 -10.75 9.32
N VAL A 130 15.21 -9.59 9.69
CA VAL A 130 13.79 -9.28 9.69
C VAL A 130 13.53 -8.05 8.83
N ILE A 131 12.56 -8.16 7.92
CA ILE A 131 11.96 -7.01 7.24
C ILE A 131 10.75 -6.58 8.04
N LEU A 132 10.67 -5.29 8.39
CA LEU A 132 9.61 -4.69 9.17
C LEU A 132 8.86 -3.67 8.30
N VAL A 133 7.54 -3.79 8.23
CA VAL A 133 6.68 -2.82 7.54
C VAL A 133 5.66 -2.30 8.54
N ARG A 134 5.69 -1.00 8.78
CA ARG A 134 4.84 -0.33 9.77
C ARG A 134 3.78 0.46 9.01
N PHE A 135 2.56 0.43 9.53
CA PHE A 135 1.42 1.18 9.03
C PHE A 135 0.75 1.88 10.19
N ARG A 136 0.25 3.11 9.99
CA ARG A 136 -0.83 3.64 10.83
C ARG A 136 -2.11 2.90 10.45
N MET A 137 -2.76 2.30 11.43
CA MET A 137 -4.08 1.70 11.21
C MET A 137 -5.08 2.81 10.91
N PRO A 138 -5.88 2.72 9.83
CA PRO A 138 -6.95 3.68 9.61
C PRO A 138 -7.95 3.56 10.76
N SER A 139 -8.09 4.63 11.55
CA SER A 139 -9.18 4.75 12.52
C SER A 139 -10.51 4.65 11.78
N SER A 140 -11.46 3.92 12.34
CA SER A 140 -12.58 3.30 11.61
C SER A 140 -13.62 4.28 11.03
N TRP A 141 -13.29 5.00 9.94
CA TRP A 141 -14.26 5.74 9.09
C TRP A 141 -13.62 6.28 7.79
N PRO A 142 -14.35 6.46 6.67
CA PRO A 142 -15.54 5.76 6.19
C PRO A 142 -15.25 4.92 4.93
N TYR A 143 -15.61 3.63 4.96
CA TYR A 143 -16.05 2.94 3.75
C TYR A 143 -17.54 2.65 3.89
N PRO A 144 -18.38 2.99 2.90
CA PRO A 144 -19.83 2.85 3.04
C PRO A 144 -20.18 1.37 3.21
N HIS A 145 -20.95 1.07 4.27
CA HIS A 145 -21.45 -0.26 4.52
C HIS A 145 -22.23 -0.75 3.29
N ARG A 146 -21.85 -1.92 2.77
CA ARG A 146 -22.52 -2.59 1.65
C ARG A 146 -23.83 -3.24 2.08
N ASN A 147 -24.69 -2.49 2.76
CA ASN A 147 -26.12 -2.78 2.75
C ASN A 147 -26.64 -2.30 1.39
N ALA A 148 -26.85 -3.26 0.50
CA ALA A 148 -27.59 -3.01 -0.73
C ALA A 148 -29.05 -2.73 -0.36
N GLU A 149 -29.37 -1.45 -0.10
CA GLU A 149 -30.72 -0.98 -0.34
C GLU A 149 -31.00 -1.14 -1.83
N ILE A 150 -31.83 -2.14 -2.11
CA ILE A 150 -32.49 -2.34 -3.38
C ILE A 150 -33.36 -1.12 -3.61
N THR A 151 -32.86 -0.09 -4.33
CA THR A 151 -33.60 0.73 -5.32
C THR A 151 -32.73 1.82 -5.95
N GLY A 152 -32.52 1.70 -7.26
CA GLY A 152 -32.58 2.82 -8.22
C GLY A 152 -31.58 3.99 -8.15
N SER A 153 -30.48 3.91 -8.93
CA SER A 153 -30.26 4.80 -10.09
C SER A 153 -29.01 4.41 -10.88
N ARG A 154 -29.09 4.42 -12.21
CA ARG A 154 -28.05 3.91 -13.13
C ARG A 154 -27.21 5.02 -13.78
N GLU A 155 -27.34 6.26 -13.31
CA GLU A 155 -26.75 7.43 -13.96
C GLU A 155 -25.49 7.99 -13.27
N GLU A 156 -25.33 7.77 -11.97
CA GLU A 156 -24.29 8.47 -11.19
C GLU A 156 -22.87 7.92 -11.47
N THR A 157 -22.73 6.61 -11.68
CA THR A 157 -21.45 5.97 -12.04
C THR A 157 -20.87 6.45 -13.39
N ARG A 158 -21.72 6.96 -14.30
CA ARG A 158 -21.27 7.53 -15.59
C ARG A 158 -20.60 8.90 -15.44
N ARG A 159 -20.77 9.58 -14.29
CA ARG A 159 -20.26 10.95 -14.08
C ARG A 159 -18.82 10.99 -13.58
N MET A 160 -18.33 9.93 -12.91
CA MET A 160 -16.96 9.86 -12.39
C MET A 160 -15.90 9.47 -13.44
N ILE A 161 -16.27 8.77 -14.52
CA ILE A 161 -15.33 8.35 -15.59
C ILE A 161 -15.24 9.39 -16.73
N ARG A 162 -15.11 10.67 -16.39
CA ARG A 162 -14.83 11.75 -17.37
C ARG A 162 -13.83 12.77 -16.82
N ARG A 163 -12.53 12.47 -17.02
CA ARG A 163 -11.46 13.50 -16.93
C ARG A 163 -11.73 14.60 -17.96
N PRO A 164 -11.78 15.89 -17.59
CA PRO A 164 -11.65 16.98 -18.55
C PRO A 164 -10.16 17.16 -18.89
N THR A 165 -9.82 17.09 -20.17
CA THR A 165 -8.48 17.49 -20.64
C THR A 165 -8.30 18.99 -20.44
N ARG A 166 -7.19 19.41 -19.80
CA ARG A 166 -6.86 20.83 -19.58
C ARG A 166 -6.69 21.54 -20.93
N ARG A 167 -7.66 22.37 -21.28
CA ARG A 167 -7.57 23.29 -22.42
C ARG A 167 -6.72 24.51 -22.02
N ARG A 168 -5.51 24.65 -22.58
CA ARG A 168 -4.77 25.92 -22.50
C ARG A 168 -5.59 27.00 -23.20
N ALA A 169 -5.81 28.11 -22.51
CA ALA A 169 -6.37 29.33 -23.09
C ALA A 169 -5.29 30.42 -23.04
N SER A 170 -4.94 30.96 -24.20
CA SER A 170 -4.26 32.24 -24.31
C SER A 170 -5.22 33.23 -24.97
N GLY A 171 -5.50 34.34 -24.29
CA GLY A 171 -6.08 35.52 -24.95
C GLY A 171 -5.08 36.19 -25.91
N ALA A 172 -5.41 37.29 -26.57
CA ALA A 172 -6.54 38.18 -26.27
C ALA A 172 -6.92 39.10 -27.46
N LYS A 173 -8.12 39.69 -27.35
CA LYS A 173 -8.55 41.02 -27.84
C LYS A 173 -8.34 41.36 -29.33
N GLY A 174 -9.47 41.57 -30.03
CA GLY A 174 -9.54 42.40 -31.24
C GLY A 174 -10.40 43.65 -31.05
N LYS A 175 -10.00 44.77 -31.69
CA LYS A 175 -10.81 45.93 -32.15
C LYS A 175 -9.85 47.06 -32.63
N PRO A 176 -10.29 48.07 -33.41
CA PRO A 176 -11.51 48.19 -34.21
C PRO A 176 -11.24 48.64 -35.69
N ARG A 177 -12.31 49.02 -36.40
CA ARG A 177 -12.38 49.39 -37.84
C ARG A 177 -11.77 50.76 -38.17
N THR A 178 -11.27 50.93 -39.40
CA THR A 178 -11.23 52.22 -40.14
C THR A 178 -11.67 52.01 -41.61
N ARG A 179 -12.06 53.09 -42.31
CA ARG A 179 -12.50 53.12 -43.73
C ARG A 179 -11.66 54.12 -44.52
N SER A 180 -11.14 53.73 -45.68
CA SER A 180 -10.80 54.57 -46.86
C SER A 180 -10.12 53.67 -47.91
N ALA A 181 -10.60 53.47 -49.14
CA ALA A 181 -10.79 54.39 -50.28
C ALA A 181 -9.62 54.31 -51.29
N GLY A 182 -9.93 54.39 -52.59
CA GLY A 182 -8.99 54.25 -53.72
C GLY A 182 -8.82 52.80 -54.21
N SER A 183 -8.71 52.43 -55.49
CA SER A 183 -9.08 52.93 -56.83
C SER A 183 -8.03 52.38 -57.82
N SER A 184 -8.48 51.82 -58.94
CA SER A 184 -7.74 51.66 -60.22
C SER A 184 -6.60 50.63 -60.36
N VAL A 185 -6.69 49.86 -61.48
CA VAL A 185 -5.71 49.66 -62.58
C VAL A 185 -4.21 49.69 -62.17
N VAL A 186 -3.30 48.77 -62.54
CA VAL A 186 -3.06 47.97 -63.77
C VAL A 186 -2.69 46.53 -63.34
N SER A 187 -2.87 45.49 -64.16
CA SER A 187 -3.36 45.44 -65.55
C SER A 187 -4.55 44.51 -65.67
#